data_AF-A0A6J1R431-F1
#
_entry.id   AF-A0A6J1R431-F1
#
_cell.length_a   1.000
_cell.length_b   1.000
_cell.length_c   1.000
_cell.angle_alpha   90.00
_cell.angle_beta   90.00
_cell.angle_gamma   90.00
#
_symmetry.space_group_name_H-M   'P 1'
#
loop_
_entity.id
_entity.type
_entity.pdbx_description
1 polymer ?
#
loop_
_entity_poly.entity_id
_entity_poly.type
_entity_poly.pdbx_seq_one_letter_code
_entity_poly.pdbx_strand_id
1 'polypeptide(L)'
;MFTFVDIGAYGRRSDGGIFRDSIVGQKFYNREMGLPEPKKLTVDGDPMPYVLVADEAFQLTDFLLRPYPGKGGLGLNHEKNIYNYRLSRARRTIENTFGILVSQWRILKKPIDATVKNTMQIVQAIICIHNWLRKQDLDKNEYISADMIDHDEPSGFIPGNWRKEMDSSHALRDLGNCGTNNSSRDAMNIRNEFCDYFNGEGAIPWQYLQ
;
A
#
# COMPACT_ATOMS: atom_id res chain seq x y z
N MET A 1 -10.44 -4.22 -2.66
CA MET A 1 -11.39 -3.28 -3.31
C MET A 1 -10.89 -1.87 -3.11
N PHE A 2 -11.12 -0.98 -4.07
CA PHE A 2 -10.72 0.41 -3.97
C PHE A 2 -11.77 1.23 -3.22
N THR A 3 -11.35 1.96 -2.19
CA THR A 3 -12.24 2.87 -1.44
C THR A 3 -12.14 4.30 -1.94
N PHE A 4 -10.93 4.73 -2.28
CA PHE A 4 -10.64 6.05 -2.82
C PHE A 4 -9.62 5.91 -3.95
N VAL A 5 -9.78 6.71 -5.01
CA VAL A 5 -8.87 6.73 -6.16
C VAL A 5 -8.65 8.16 -6.64
N ASP A 6 -7.40 8.50 -6.92
CA ASP A 6 -7.00 9.71 -7.64
C ASP A 6 -6.30 9.26 -8.93
N ILE A 7 -6.73 9.78 -10.08
CA ILE A 7 -6.35 9.28 -11.41
C ILE A 7 -6.02 10.49 -12.29
N GLY A 8 -4.96 10.37 -13.10
CA GLY A 8 -4.63 11.35 -14.13
C GLY A 8 -3.37 12.18 -13.86
N ALA A 9 -2.59 11.85 -12.83
CA ALA A 9 -1.32 12.51 -12.58
C ALA A 9 -0.27 12.21 -13.67
N TYR A 10 0.55 13.20 -14.01
CA TYR A 10 1.62 13.05 -15.00
C TYR A 10 2.79 12.23 -14.43
N GLY A 11 3.20 11.18 -15.16
CA GLY A 11 4.23 10.21 -14.72
C GLY A 11 5.68 10.73 -14.60
N ARG A 12 5.94 12.03 -14.80
CA ARG A 12 7.26 12.63 -14.51
C ARG A 12 7.43 13.05 -13.05
N ARG A 13 6.40 12.88 -12.23
CA ARG A 13 6.39 13.25 -10.82
C ARG A 13 6.58 12.00 -9.96
N SER A 14 7.24 12.14 -8.81
CA SER A 14 7.32 11.05 -7.84
C SER A 14 5.97 10.75 -7.21
N ASP A 15 5.75 9.52 -6.77
CA ASP A 15 4.49 9.10 -6.13
C ASP A 15 4.17 9.96 -4.91
N GLY A 16 5.17 10.27 -4.08
CA GLY A 16 5.01 11.21 -2.98
C GLY A 16 4.60 12.62 -3.43
N GLY A 17 5.11 13.08 -4.57
CA GLY A 17 4.72 14.37 -5.16
C GLY A 17 3.32 14.36 -5.77
N ILE A 18 2.92 13.25 -6.40
CA ILE A 18 1.55 13.04 -6.91
C ILE A 18 0.57 13.03 -5.75
N PHE A 19 0.86 12.26 -4.71
CA PHE A 19 0.01 12.19 -3.52
C PHE A 19 -0.11 13.54 -2.84
N ARG A 20 1.00 14.24 -2.59
CA ARG A 20 0.96 15.56 -1.95
C ARG A 20 0.07 16.55 -2.69
N ASP A 21 0.07 16.52 -4.02
CA ASP A 21 -0.70 17.45 -4.83
C ASP A 21 -2.13 16.95 -5.15
N SER A 22 -2.42 15.68 -4.84
CA SER A 22 -3.76 15.11 -4.96
C SER A 22 -4.74 15.75 -3.98
N ILE A 23 -6.03 15.72 -4.30
CA ILE A 23 -7.08 16.26 -3.41
C ILE A 23 -7.03 15.57 -2.05
N VAL A 24 -6.83 14.24 -2.04
CA VAL A 24 -6.77 13.49 -0.78
C VAL A 24 -5.50 13.77 0.00
N GLY A 25 -4.34 13.86 -0.65
CA GLY A 25 -3.11 14.23 0.06
C GLY A 25 -3.22 15.61 0.68
N GLN A 26 -3.74 16.61 -0.04
CA GLN A 26 -4.01 17.94 0.51
C GLN A 26 -4.92 17.88 1.74
N LYS A 27 -6.00 17.09 1.70
CA LYS A 27 -6.86 16.89 2.87
C LYS A 27 -6.14 16.24 4.05
N PHE A 28 -5.22 15.31 3.81
CA PHE A 28 -4.40 14.75 4.89
C PHE A 28 -3.45 15.80 5.47
N TYR A 29 -2.73 16.54 4.64
CA TYR A 29 -1.80 17.60 5.07
C TYR A 29 -2.51 18.74 5.82
N ASN A 30 -3.75 19.07 5.45
CA ASN A 30 -4.56 20.12 6.07
C ASN A 30 -5.42 19.64 7.25
N ARG A 31 -5.33 18.36 7.64
CA ARG A 31 -6.17 17.72 8.69
C ARG A 31 -7.68 17.78 8.40
N GLU A 32 -8.06 17.74 7.12
CA GLU A 32 -9.44 17.79 6.63
C GLU A 32 -10.02 16.41 6.26
N MET A 33 -9.25 15.33 6.47
CA MET A 33 -9.74 13.97 6.21
C MET A 33 -10.74 13.48 7.26
N GLY A 34 -10.85 14.13 8.42
CA GLY A 34 -11.72 13.70 9.51
C GLY A 34 -11.29 12.36 10.10
N LEU A 35 -9.98 12.14 10.26
CA LEU A 35 -9.47 10.94 10.92
C LEU A 35 -9.97 10.89 12.38
N PRO A 36 -10.26 9.69 12.93
CA PRO A 36 -10.60 9.58 14.34
C PRO A 36 -9.44 10.05 15.23
N GLU A 37 -9.78 10.51 16.43
CA GLU A 37 -8.77 10.84 17.44
C GLU A 37 -7.85 9.65 17.75
N PRO A 38 -6.57 9.89 18.07
CA PRO A 38 -5.63 8.86 18.47
C PRO A 38 -6.17 7.94 19.56
N LYS A 39 -5.83 6.65 19.49
CA LYS A 39 -6.25 5.63 20.46
C LYS A 39 -5.07 4.84 20.96
N LYS A 40 -5.14 4.44 22.22
CA LYS A 40 -4.12 3.58 22.82
C LYS A 40 -4.13 2.20 22.14
N LEU A 41 -2.95 1.72 21.76
CA LEU A 41 -2.77 0.34 21.26
C LEU A 41 -2.60 -0.66 22.41
N THR A 42 -2.09 -0.20 23.55
CA THR A 42 -1.84 -0.98 24.76
C THR A 42 -2.52 -0.33 25.96
N VAL A 43 -2.69 -1.07 27.06
CA VAL A 43 -3.41 -0.56 28.25
C VAL A 43 -2.72 0.68 28.83
N ASP A 44 -1.40 0.63 28.92
CA ASP A 44 -0.56 1.67 29.54
C ASP A 44 0.15 2.58 28.53
N GLY A 45 0.00 2.34 27.23
CA GLY A 45 0.65 3.13 26.18
C GLY A 45 0.01 4.49 25.93
N ASP A 46 0.77 5.33 25.23
CA ASP A 46 0.30 6.61 24.73
C ASP A 46 -0.68 6.42 23.54
N PRO A 47 -1.62 7.36 23.33
CA PRO A 47 -2.51 7.31 22.19
C PRO A 47 -1.76 7.42 20.85
N MET A 48 -1.97 6.43 19.98
CA MET A 48 -1.35 6.38 18.66
C MET A 48 -2.30 6.89 17.56
N PRO A 49 -1.79 7.64 16.57
CA PRO A 49 -2.62 8.15 15.48
C PRO A 49 -3.02 7.05 14.50
N TYR A 50 -4.12 7.29 13.78
CA TYR A 50 -4.46 6.51 12.59
C TYR A 50 -3.56 6.93 11.43
N VAL A 51 -2.97 5.95 10.75
CA VAL A 51 -1.95 6.17 9.72
C VAL A 51 -2.25 5.43 8.43
N LEU A 52 -1.83 6.01 7.31
CA LEU A 52 -1.66 5.33 6.04
C LEU A 52 -0.35 4.55 6.03
N VAL A 53 -0.31 3.47 5.26
CA VAL A 53 0.91 2.70 5.01
C VAL A 53 1.28 2.86 3.54
N ALA A 54 2.52 3.28 3.28
CA ALA A 54 3.02 3.48 1.93
C ALA A 54 4.41 2.86 1.74
N ASP A 55 4.88 2.84 0.50
CA ASP A 55 6.23 2.40 0.16
C ASP A 55 7.29 3.48 0.45
N GLU A 56 8.54 3.19 0.08
CA GLU A 56 9.68 4.08 0.33
C GLU A 56 9.67 5.38 -0.46
N ALA A 57 8.92 5.48 -1.57
CA ALA A 57 8.85 6.65 -2.43
C ALA A 57 8.03 7.80 -1.81
N PHE A 58 7.25 7.52 -0.78
CA PHE A 58 6.48 8.51 -0.03
C PHE A 58 7.32 9.15 1.09
N GLN A 59 6.97 10.38 1.46
CA GLN A 59 7.58 11.06 2.59
C GLN A 59 6.95 10.57 3.90
N LEU A 60 7.76 10.28 4.92
CA LEU A 60 7.26 9.95 6.26
C LEU A 60 6.61 11.19 6.89
N THR A 61 5.35 11.06 7.34
CA THR A 61 4.59 12.11 8.05
C THR A 61 3.96 11.56 9.32
N ASP A 62 3.24 12.40 10.08
CA ASP A 62 2.48 11.98 11.27
C ASP A 62 1.26 11.12 10.93
N PHE A 63 0.80 11.12 9.68
CA PHE A 63 -0.34 10.32 9.19
C PHE A 63 0.07 9.26 8.15
N LEU A 64 1.34 9.15 7.75
CA LEU A 64 1.80 8.23 6.71
C LEU A 64 3.11 7.56 7.12
N LEU A 65 3.05 6.25 7.33
CA LEU A 65 4.18 5.38 7.62
C LEU A 65 4.82 4.85 6.34
N ARG A 66 6.15 4.78 6.35
CA ARG A 66 6.96 4.12 5.33
C ARG A 66 8.05 3.24 5.97
N PRO A 67 8.70 2.35 5.21
CA PRO A 67 9.78 1.51 5.74
C PRO A 67 10.94 2.33 6.34
N TYR A 68 11.70 1.73 7.27
CA TYR A 68 13.04 2.21 7.55
C TYR A 68 13.92 2.07 6.30
N PRO A 69 14.73 3.09 5.98
CA PRO A 69 15.61 3.02 4.83
C PRO A 69 16.71 1.97 5.04
N GLY A 70 16.88 1.08 4.07
CA GLY A 70 17.87 0.01 4.09
C GLY A 70 17.54 -1.04 3.03
N LYS A 71 18.22 -1.00 1.88
CA LYS A 71 17.95 -1.93 0.78
C LYS A 71 18.18 -3.38 1.24
N GLY A 72 17.15 -4.22 1.13
CA GLY A 72 17.24 -5.64 1.49
C GLY A 72 17.61 -5.90 2.96
N GLY A 73 17.29 -4.97 3.88
CA GLY A 73 17.61 -5.11 5.30
C GLY A 73 19.06 -4.79 5.68
N LEU A 74 19.92 -4.42 4.71
CA LEU A 74 21.32 -4.08 4.98
C LEU A 74 21.40 -2.85 5.89
N GLY A 75 22.05 -3.02 7.05
CA GLY A 75 22.24 -1.97 8.05
C GLY A 75 21.03 -1.73 8.98
N LEU A 76 19.96 -2.52 8.87
CA LEU A 76 18.84 -2.49 9.82
C LEU A 76 19.09 -3.48 10.95
N ASN A 77 18.72 -3.09 12.18
CA ASN A 77 18.66 -4.02 13.30
C ASN A 77 17.44 -4.94 13.15
N HIS A 78 17.40 -5.99 13.97
CA HIS A 78 16.33 -7.00 13.94
C HIS A 78 14.92 -6.38 14.05
N GLU A 79 14.74 -5.43 14.96
CA GLU A 79 13.46 -4.77 15.23
C GLU A 79 12.92 -4.02 14.00
N LYS A 80 13.80 -3.27 13.31
CA LYS A 80 13.45 -2.53 12.09
C LYS A 80 13.13 -3.47 10.93
N ASN A 81 13.75 -4.65 10.87
CA ASN A 81 13.40 -5.68 9.89
C ASN A 81 11.99 -6.24 10.14
N ILE A 82 11.64 -6.53 11.39
CA ILE A 82 10.28 -6.93 11.78
C ILE A 82 9.26 -5.84 11.40
N TYR A 83 9.55 -4.58 11.73
CA TYR A 83 8.68 -3.47 11.34
C TYR A 83 8.50 -3.40 9.81
N ASN A 84 9.59 -3.42 9.05
CA ASN A 84 9.55 -3.36 7.59
C ASN A 84 8.77 -4.53 6.99
N TYR A 85 8.92 -5.73 7.55
CA TYR A 85 8.16 -6.91 7.17
C TYR A 85 6.66 -6.74 7.40
N ARG A 86 6.28 -6.29 8.60
CA ARG A 86 4.87 -6.02 8.93
C ARG A 86 4.26 -4.95 8.03
N LEU A 87 5.02 -3.91 7.72
CA LEU A 87 4.60 -2.85 6.81
C LEU A 87 4.41 -3.40 5.39
N SER A 88 5.34 -4.25 4.93
CA SER A 88 5.23 -4.94 3.64
C SER A 88 3.99 -5.84 3.58
N ARG A 89 3.72 -6.60 4.65
CA ARG A 89 2.51 -7.43 4.75
C ARG A 89 1.23 -6.62 4.72
N ALA A 90 1.18 -5.46 5.37
CA ALA A 90 0.03 -4.57 5.29
C ALA A 90 -0.20 -4.05 3.84
N ARG A 91 0.87 -3.74 3.11
CA ARG A 91 0.79 -3.31 1.70
C ARG A 91 0.32 -4.42 0.76
N ARG A 92 0.50 -5.70 1.09
CA ARG A 92 0.01 -6.82 0.24
C ARG A 92 -1.46 -6.70 -0.12
N THR A 93 -2.29 -6.06 0.71
CA THR A 93 -3.71 -5.81 0.38
C THR A 93 -3.87 -4.94 -0.87
N ILE A 94 -3.12 -3.83 -0.98
CA ILE A 94 -3.21 -2.94 -2.14
C ILE A 94 -2.46 -3.52 -3.34
N GLU A 95 -1.34 -4.20 -3.11
CA GLU A 95 -0.58 -4.92 -4.15
C GLU A 95 -1.45 -6.00 -4.83
N ASN A 96 -2.10 -6.87 -4.05
CA ASN A 96 -3.07 -7.84 -4.57
C ASN A 96 -4.18 -7.15 -5.35
N THR A 97 -4.73 -6.04 -4.83
CA THR A 97 -5.85 -5.35 -5.48
C THR A 97 -5.44 -4.81 -6.87
N PHE A 98 -4.27 -4.18 -6.99
CA PHE A 98 -3.75 -3.72 -8.28
C PHE A 98 -3.38 -4.87 -9.21
N GLY A 99 -2.69 -5.88 -8.68
CA GLY A 99 -2.26 -7.05 -9.44
C GLY A 99 -3.44 -7.79 -10.07
N ILE A 100 -4.49 -8.04 -9.29
CA ILE A 100 -5.71 -8.69 -9.78
C ILE A 100 -6.45 -7.78 -10.76
N LEU A 101 -6.52 -6.47 -10.52
CA LEU A 101 -7.14 -5.53 -11.46
C LEU A 101 -6.46 -5.62 -12.84
N VAL A 102 -5.12 -5.59 -12.89
CA VAL A 102 -4.38 -5.69 -14.16
C VAL A 102 -4.51 -7.07 -14.80
N SER A 103 -4.50 -8.15 -13.99
CA SER A 103 -4.70 -9.52 -14.47
C SER A 103 -6.06 -9.69 -15.17
N GLN A 104 -7.13 -9.22 -14.53
CA GLN A 104 -8.51 -9.33 -15.01
C GLN A 104 -8.78 -8.42 -16.21
N TRP A 105 -8.24 -7.20 -16.20
CA TRP A 105 -8.51 -6.19 -17.22
C TRP A 105 -7.34 -6.05 -18.19
N ARG A 106 -7.33 -6.88 -19.23
CA ARG A 106 -6.27 -6.93 -20.25
C ARG A 106 -5.91 -5.58 -20.90
N ILE A 107 -6.87 -4.64 -20.96
CA ILE A 107 -6.62 -3.27 -21.44
C ILE A 107 -5.55 -2.54 -20.62
N LEU A 108 -5.42 -2.85 -19.33
CA LEU A 108 -4.41 -2.28 -18.43
C LEU A 108 -3.01 -2.92 -18.61
N LYS A 109 -2.90 -4.03 -19.35
CA LYS A 109 -1.62 -4.73 -19.59
C LYS A 109 -0.78 -4.06 -20.69
N LYS A 110 -1.35 -3.10 -21.43
CA LYS A 110 -0.70 -2.39 -22.53
C LYS A 110 -0.97 -0.88 -22.43
N PRO A 111 -0.13 -0.03 -23.05
CA PRO A 111 -0.48 1.37 -23.23
C PRO A 111 -1.87 1.52 -23.83
N ILE A 112 -2.70 2.35 -23.22
CA ILE A 112 -4.07 2.60 -23.67
C ILE A 112 -4.00 3.64 -24.78
N ASP A 113 -4.39 3.24 -25.99
CA ASP A 113 -4.45 4.13 -27.16
C ASP A 113 -5.73 4.99 -27.09
N ALA A 114 -5.68 6.02 -26.25
CA ALA A 114 -6.75 6.98 -26.05
C ALA A 114 -6.21 8.32 -25.54
N THR A 115 -7.02 9.38 -25.64
CA THR A 115 -6.69 10.66 -25.00
C THR A 115 -6.59 10.51 -23.49
N VAL A 116 -5.81 11.35 -22.82
CA VAL A 116 -5.69 11.34 -21.34
C VAL A 116 -7.06 11.35 -20.66
N LYS A 117 -7.98 12.19 -21.15
CA LYS A 117 -9.36 12.28 -20.65
C LYS A 117 -10.10 10.94 -20.76
N ASN A 118 -10.05 10.29 -21.92
CA ASN A 118 -10.70 9.01 -22.13
C ASN A 118 -10.04 7.90 -21.30
N THR A 119 -8.70 7.90 -21.21
CA THR A 119 -7.95 6.97 -20.37
C THR A 119 -8.37 7.06 -18.90
N MET A 120 -8.54 8.27 -18.37
CA MET A 120 -9.04 8.48 -17.01
C MET A 120 -10.44 7.87 -16.84
N GLN A 121 -11.36 8.11 -17.78
CA GLN A 121 -12.72 7.55 -17.74
C GLN A 121 -12.74 6.03 -17.85
N ILE A 122 -11.87 5.45 -18.69
CA ILE A 122 -11.70 4.00 -18.82
C ILE A 122 -11.25 3.41 -17.49
N VAL A 123 -10.23 3.99 -16.85
CA VAL A 123 -9.72 3.51 -15.56
C VAL A 123 -10.79 3.65 -14.46
N GLN A 124 -11.52 4.77 -14.42
CA GLN A 124 -12.64 4.96 -13.49
C GLN A 124 -13.72 3.89 -13.68
N ALA A 125 -14.14 3.63 -14.92
CA ALA A 125 -15.14 2.62 -15.24
C ALA A 125 -14.68 1.22 -14.81
N ILE A 126 -13.42 0.87 -15.12
CA ILE A 126 -12.81 -0.41 -14.72
C ILE A 126 -12.83 -0.58 -13.20
N ILE A 127 -12.47 0.45 -12.43
CA ILE A 127 -12.46 0.39 -10.96
C ILE A 127 -13.86 0.21 -10.40
N CYS A 128 -14.85 0.94 -10.94
CA CYS A 128 -16.26 0.79 -10.55
C CYS A 128 -16.78 -0.61 -10.83
N ILE A 129 -16.53 -1.15 -12.03
CA ILE A 129 -16.99 -2.49 -12.42
C ILE A 129 -16.25 -3.56 -11.61
N HIS A 130 -14.94 -3.44 -11.43
CA HIS A 130 -14.14 -4.35 -10.60
C HIS A 130 -14.67 -4.41 -9.16
N ASN A 131 -14.93 -3.25 -8.55
CA ASN A 131 -15.50 -3.19 -7.20
C ASN A 131 -16.91 -3.81 -7.15
N TRP A 132 -17.75 -3.57 -8.16
CA TRP A 132 -19.08 -4.18 -8.24
C TRP A 132 -18.99 -5.70 -8.39
N LEU A 133 -18.19 -6.21 -9.33
CA LEU A 133 -17.95 -7.64 -9.51
C LEU A 133 -17.44 -8.28 -8.22
N ARG A 134 -16.46 -7.66 -7.56
CA ARG A 134 -15.93 -8.19 -6.29
C ARG A 134 -17.00 -8.27 -5.19
N LYS A 135 -17.94 -7.33 -5.13
CA LYS A 135 -19.06 -7.40 -4.18
C LYS A 135 -20.02 -8.56 -4.50
N GLN A 136 -20.23 -8.86 -5.78
CA GLN A 136 -21.09 -9.99 -6.21
C GLN A 136 -20.42 -11.35 -6.04
N ASP A 137 -19.09 -11.34 -5.96
CA ASP A 137 -18.20 -12.50 -5.92
C ASP A 137 -17.84 -12.98 -4.51
N LEU A 138 -18.29 -12.26 -3.47
CA LEU A 138 -18.12 -12.69 -2.08
C LEU A 138 -18.68 -14.10 -1.90
N ASP A 139 -17.85 -15.00 -1.39
CA ASP A 139 -18.13 -16.43 -1.15
C ASP A 139 -18.39 -17.30 -2.41
N LYS A 140 -18.24 -16.74 -3.62
CA LYS A 140 -18.40 -17.47 -4.89
C LYS A 140 -17.06 -17.78 -5.57
N ASN A 141 -16.11 -16.84 -5.51
CA ASN A 141 -14.78 -16.96 -6.11
C ASN A 141 -14.80 -17.25 -7.64
N GLU A 142 -15.81 -16.73 -8.35
CA GLU A 142 -15.96 -16.79 -9.81
C GLU A 142 -15.16 -15.69 -10.52
N TYR A 143 -15.17 -14.47 -9.97
CA TYR A 143 -14.43 -13.33 -10.52
C TYR A 143 -12.99 -13.31 -10.03
N ILE A 144 -12.77 -13.50 -8.73
CA ILE A 144 -11.43 -13.63 -8.15
C ILE A 144 -11.35 -15.00 -7.46
N SER A 145 -10.64 -15.93 -8.09
CA SER A 145 -10.41 -17.25 -7.51
C SER A 145 -9.40 -17.19 -6.35
N ALA A 146 -9.43 -18.18 -5.45
CA ALA A 146 -8.58 -18.20 -4.27
C ALA A 146 -7.07 -18.22 -4.61
N ASP A 147 -6.69 -18.89 -5.70
CA ASP A 147 -5.32 -18.97 -6.20
C ASP A 147 -4.81 -17.67 -6.82
N MET A 148 -5.70 -16.70 -7.11
CA MET A 148 -5.27 -15.38 -7.55
C MET A 148 -4.68 -14.57 -6.41
N ILE A 149 -5.08 -14.76 -5.15
CA ILE A 149 -4.72 -13.86 -4.05
C ILE A 149 -3.48 -14.39 -3.32
N ASP A 150 -2.54 -13.49 -3.00
CA ASP A 150 -1.46 -13.85 -2.07
C ASP A 150 -2.03 -14.27 -0.71
N HIS A 151 -1.57 -15.40 -0.19
CA HIS A 151 -1.98 -15.88 1.12
C HIS A 151 -0.81 -16.51 1.87
N ASP A 152 -0.95 -16.62 3.19
CA ASP A 152 0.04 -17.26 4.05
C ASP A 152 -0.51 -18.61 4.51
N GLU A 153 0.29 -19.66 4.31
CA GLU A 153 0.05 -21.01 4.83
C GLU A 153 1.02 -21.30 5.98
N PRO A 154 0.79 -22.35 6.81
CA PRO A 154 1.77 -22.79 7.79
C PRO A 154 3.14 -23.14 7.19
N SER A 155 3.17 -23.54 5.92
CA SER A 155 4.36 -23.86 5.13
C SER A 155 5.12 -22.63 4.62
N GLY A 156 4.51 -21.44 4.70
CA GLY A 156 5.08 -20.18 4.24
C GLY A 156 4.15 -19.35 3.37
N PHE A 157 4.72 -18.35 2.73
CA PHE A 157 4.01 -17.44 1.83
C PHE A 157 3.71 -18.09 0.49
N ILE A 158 2.46 -18.07 0.05
CA ILE A 158 2.02 -18.55 -1.25
C ILE A 158 1.66 -17.35 -2.15
N PRO A 159 2.43 -17.08 -3.22
CA PRO A 159 2.15 -15.99 -4.13
C PRO A 159 0.92 -16.28 -5.00
N GLY A 160 0.05 -15.29 -5.16
CA GLY A 160 -1.10 -15.34 -6.04
C GLY A 160 -0.70 -15.39 -7.52
N ASN A 161 -1.51 -16.06 -8.33
CA ASN A 161 -1.22 -16.25 -9.75
C ASN A 161 -1.15 -14.93 -10.56
N TRP A 162 -1.74 -13.83 -10.07
CA TRP A 162 -1.58 -12.52 -10.72
C TRP A 162 -0.11 -12.09 -10.84
N ARG A 163 0.75 -12.51 -9.88
CA ARG A 163 2.18 -12.18 -9.90
C ARG A 163 2.87 -12.77 -11.14
N LYS A 164 2.53 -14.00 -11.52
CA LYS A 164 3.07 -14.68 -12.73
C LYS A 164 2.61 -13.99 -14.02
N GLU A 165 1.38 -13.48 -14.04
CA GLU A 165 0.86 -12.77 -15.21
C GLU A 165 1.50 -11.39 -15.40
N MET A 166 1.93 -10.74 -14.32
CA MET A 166 2.56 -9.42 -14.39
C MET A 166 4.02 -9.45 -14.85
N ASP A 167 4.73 -10.57 -14.69
CA ASP A 167 6.08 -10.75 -15.23
C ASP A 167 6.12 -10.72 -16.77
N SER A 168 4.96 -10.84 -17.43
CA SER A 168 4.84 -10.94 -18.89
C SER A 168 4.43 -9.62 -19.59
N SER A 169 3.97 -8.60 -18.86
CA SER A 169 3.48 -7.35 -19.47
C SER A 169 3.58 -6.15 -18.51
N HIS A 170 4.60 -5.31 -18.68
CA HIS A 170 4.90 -4.18 -17.79
C HIS A 170 4.29 -2.86 -18.29
N ALA A 171 3.04 -2.57 -17.93
CA ALA A 171 2.47 -1.22 -18.04
C ALA A 171 2.57 -0.44 -16.72
N LEU A 172 2.48 -1.11 -15.57
CA LEU A 172 2.71 -0.54 -14.24
C LEU A 172 4.11 -0.93 -13.77
N ARG A 173 4.91 0.04 -13.34
CA ARG A 173 6.28 -0.17 -12.84
C ARG A 173 6.39 0.46 -11.47
N ASP A 174 7.02 -0.24 -10.53
CA ASP A 174 7.47 0.37 -9.29
C ASP A 174 8.46 1.47 -9.64
N LEU A 175 8.17 2.70 -9.20
CA LEU A 175 9.05 3.84 -9.42
C LEU A 175 10.08 3.90 -8.30
N GLY A 176 11.34 4.13 -8.68
CA GLY A 176 12.44 4.28 -7.74
C GLY A 176 12.29 5.54 -6.88
N ASN A 177 12.89 5.50 -5.70
CA ASN A 177 12.86 6.56 -4.70
C ASN A 177 13.18 7.95 -5.29
N CYS A 178 12.22 8.88 -5.22
CA CYS A 178 12.31 10.22 -5.80
C CYS A 178 11.79 11.28 -4.81
N GLY A 179 12.49 11.47 -3.68
CA GLY A 179 12.13 12.46 -2.67
C GLY A 179 13.25 12.76 -1.68
N THR A 180 13.14 13.89 -0.97
CA THR A 180 14.04 14.25 0.13
C THR A 180 13.60 13.57 1.43
N ASN A 181 14.55 13.02 2.20
CA ASN A 181 14.29 12.20 3.39
C ASN A 181 13.99 12.99 4.69
N ASN A 182 13.71 14.29 4.61
CA ASN A 182 13.53 15.10 5.81
C ASN A 182 12.11 14.91 6.37
N SER A 183 12.00 14.23 7.51
CA SER A 183 10.74 14.03 8.25
C SER A 183 10.83 14.75 9.59
N SER A 184 9.68 15.17 10.14
CA SER A 184 9.66 15.77 11.47
C SER A 184 10.08 14.76 12.53
N ARG A 185 10.60 15.24 13.67
CA ARG A 185 10.91 14.39 14.81
C ARG A 185 9.68 13.60 15.27
N ASP A 186 8.52 14.24 15.24
CA ASP A 186 7.24 13.61 15.61
C ASP A 186 6.89 12.44 14.68
N ALA A 187 7.03 12.61 13.36
CA ALA A 187 6.79 11.53 12.41
C ALA A 187 7.75 10.34 12.59
N MET A 188 9.02 10.62 12.94
CA MET A 188 9.98 9.57 13.28
C MET A 188 9.61 8.86 14.58
N ASN A 189 9.16 9.60 15.60
CA ASN A 189 8.72 9.04 16.88
C ASN A 189 7.51 8.12 16.71
N ILE A 190 6.48 8.56 15.99
CA ILE A 190 5.29 7.75 15.68
C ILE A 190 5.71 6.43 15.01
N ARG A 191 6.61 6.47 14.02
CA ARG A 191 7.12 5.24 13.38
C ARG A 191 7.85 4.34 14.38
N ASN A 192 8.68 4.91 15.24
CA ASN A 192 9.42 4.16 16.24
C ASN A 192 8.47 3.52 17.26
N GLU A 193 7.42 4.21 17.70
CA GLU A 193 6.40 3.66 18.60
C GLU A 193 5.65 2.48 17.96
N PHE A 194 5.31 2.56 16.66
CA PHE A 194 4.79 1.40 15.93
C PHE A 194 5.82 0.26 15.85
N CYS A 195 7.10 0.58 15.63
CA CYS A 195 8.18 -0.41 15.64
C CYS A 195 8.30 -1.11 16.99
N ASP A 196 8.30 -0.37 18.09
CA ASP A 196 8.39 -0.88 19.45
C ASP A 196 7.16 -1.73 19.77
N TYR A 197 5.96 -1.28 19.41
CA TYR A 197 4.73 -2.06 19.57
C TYR A 197 4.80 -3.40 18.82
N PHE A 198 5.28 -3.42 17.57
CA PHE A 198 5.40 -4.66 16.79
C PHE A 198 6.44 -5.64 17.35
N ASN A 199 7.45 -5.13 18.07
CA ASN A 199 8.47 -5.94 18.72
C ASN A 199 8.14 -6.28 20.19
N GLY A 200 7.15 -5.62 20.78
CA GLY A 200 6.66 -5.83 22.14
C GLY A 200 5.26 -6.46 22.17
N GLU A 201 4.29 -5.75 22.76
CA GLU A 201 2.91 -6.27 22.96
C GLU A 201 2.19 -6.68 21.67
N GLY A 202 2.49 -6.01 20.56
CA GLY A 202 1.94 -6.31 19.24
C GLY A 202 2.67 -7.43 18.50
N ALA A 203 3.61 -8.13 19.14
CA ALA A 203 4.37 -9.20 18.53
C ALA A 203 3.49 -10.42 18.21
N ILE A 204 3.78 -11.05 17.08
CA ILE A 204 3.01 -12.17 16.54
C ILE A 204 3.94 -13.29 16.05
N PRO A 205 3.58 -14.58 16.20
CA PRO A 205 4.52 -15.69 15.99
C PRO A 205 5.16 -15.74 14.60
N TRP A 206 4.39 -15.38 13.57
CA TRP A 206 4.86 -15.47 12.18
C TRP A 206 5.84 -14.36 11.77
N GLN A 207 6.04 -13.32 12.60
CA GLN A 207 6.91 -12.19 12.22
C GLN A 207 8.40 -12.51 12.25
N TYR A 208 8.77 -13.65 12.81
CA TYR A 208 10.14 -14.14 12.93
C TYR A 208 10.52 -15.18 11.85
N LEU A 209 9.57 -15.57 10.99
CA LEU A 209 9.75 -16.61 9.97
C LEU A 209 10.31 -16.07 8.64
N GLN A 210 11.08 -14.98 8.68
CA GLN A 210 11.65 -14.35 7.48
C GLN A 210 12.80 -15.13 6.87
#